data_AF-A0A2E0CW23-F1
#
_entry.id   AF-A0A2E0CW23-F1
#
_cell.length_a   1.000
_cell.length_b   1.000
_cell.length_c   1.000
_cell.angle_alpha   90.00
_cell.angle_beta   90.00
_cell.angle_gamma   90.00
#
_symmetry.space_group_name_H-M   'P 1'
#
loop_
_entity.id
_entity.type
_entity.pdbx_description
1 polymer ?
#
loop_
_entity_poly.entity_id
_entity_poly.type
_entity_poly.pdbx_seq_one_letter_code
_entity_poly.pdbx_strand_id
1 'polypeptide(L)'
;MLRKLCFLFDIVFEERMLSWDKGAHPQDGIWGKYWYDKLWESTTFSLYEEKESIIDNAYKDILEKCINIYDELYQYRVQTV
;
A
#
# COMPACT_ATOMS: atom_id res chain seq x y z
N MET A 1 -12.32 -2.94 0.64
CA MET A 1 -11.42 -3.26 -0.49
C MET A 1 -10.82 -4.67 -0.40
N LEU A 2 -10.09 -5.02 0.67
CA LEU A 2 -9.41 -6.33 0.80
C LEU A 2 -10.32 -7.54 0.57
N ARG A 3 -11.55 -7.56 1.12
CA ARG A 3 -12.53 -8.65 0.86
C ARG A 3 -12.83 -8.87 -0.64
N LYS A 4 -12.92 -7.79 -1.43
CA LYS A 4 -13.16 -7.88 -2.88
C LYS A 4 -11.93 -8.45 -3.59
N LEU A 5 -10.73 -8.07 -3.15
CA LEU A 5 -9.48 -8.63 -3.65
C LEU A 5 -9.41 -10.14 -3.38
N CYS A 6 -9.72 -10.56 -2.15
CA CYS A 6 -9.79 -11.97 -1.78
C CYS A 6 -10.75 -12.75 -2.68
N PHE A 7 -11.96 -12.21 -2.91
CA PHE A 7 -12.94 -12.82 -3.82
C PHE A 7 -12.42 -12.97 -5.27
N LEU A 8 -11.76 -11.93 -5.82
CA LEU A 8 -11.24 -11.96 -7.19
C LEU A 8 -10.15 -13.01 -7.40
N PHE A 9 -9.38 -13.31 -6.36
CA PHE A 9 -8.27 -14.28 -6.41
C PHE A 9 -8.61 -15.64 -5.80
N ASP A 10 -9.88 -15.89 -5.48
CA ASP A 10 -10.32 -17.13 -4.82
C ASP A 10 -9.57 -17.42 -3.50
N ILE A 11 -9.31 -16.36 -2.72
CA ILE A 11 -8.71 -16.42 -1.39
C ILE A 11 -9.83 -16.28 -0.36
N VAL A 12 -9.87 -17.18 0.62
CA VAL A 12 -10.79 -17.06 1.76
C VAL A 12 -10.36 -15.86 2.61
N PHE A 13 -11.23 -14.86 2.73
CA PHE A 13 -10.97 -13.72 3.61
C PHE A 13 -11.05 -14.14 5.08
N GLU A 14 -10.10 -13.70 5.91
CA GLU A 14 -10.07 -13.96 7.34
C GLU A 14 -9.80 -12.67 8.11
N GLU A 15 -10.50 -12.43 9.23
CA GLU A 15 -10.33 -11.19 10.02
C GLU A 15 -8.88 -10.98 10.46
N ARG A 16 -8.14 -12.06 10.73
CA ARG A 16 -6.72 -11.99 11.07
C ARG A 16 -5.85 -11.37 9.98
N MET A 17 -6.31 -11.29 8.72
CA MET A 17 -5.58 -10.59 7.65
C MET A 17 -5.47 -9.08 7.89
N LEU A 18 -6.27 -8.54 8.82
CA LEU A 18 -6.26 -7.12 9.19
C LEU A 18 -5.34 -6.81 10.38
N SER A 19 -4.71 -7.83 10.98
CA SER A 19 -3.90 -7.68 12.19
C SER A 19 -2.68 -8.58 12.19
N TRP A 20 -1.55 -8.11 12.71
CA TRP A 20 -0.33 -8.90 12.84
C TRP A 20 0.45 -8.53 14.10
N ASP A 21 1.35 -9.44 14.49
CA ASP A 21 2.21 -9.22 15.65
C ASP A 21 3.23 -8.11 15.37
N LYS A 22 3.50 -7.32 16.40
CA LYS A 22 4.52 -6.29 16.34
C LYS A 22 5.91 -6.92 16.26
N GLY A 23 6.77 -6.38 15.41
CA GLY A 23 8.18 -6.75 15.31
C GLY A 23 8.57 -7.36 13.97
N ALA A 24 9.79 -7.89 13.93
CA ALA A 24 10.36 -8.46 12.73
C ALA A 24 9.75 -9.82 12.39
N HIS A 25 9.52 -10.05 11.10
CA HIS A 25 9.09 -11.33 10.57
C HIS A 25 10.28 -12.09 9.98
N PRO A 26 10.35 -13.44 10.09
CA PRO A 26 11.45 -14.22 9.53
C PRO A 26 11.67 -14.02 8.01
N GLN A 27 10.63 -13.58 7.31
CA GLN A 27 10.66 -13.35 5.86
C GLN A 27 11.14 -11.94 5.46
N ASP A 28 11.37 -11.03 6.41
CA ASP A 28 11.80 -9.65 6.12
C ASP A 28 13.22 -9.56 5.56
N GLY A 29 14.00 -10.63 5.72
CA GLY A 29 15.37 -10.72 5.23
C GLY A 29 16.31 -9.68 5.87
N ILE A 30 17.49 -9.51 5.25
CA ILE A 30 18.56 -8.66 5.81
C ILE A 30 18.22 -7.16 5.77
N TRP A 31 17.31 -6.75 4.89
CA TRP A 31 16.93 -5.35 4.70
C TRP A 31 15.93 -4.86 5.76
N GLY A 32 15.23 -5.77 6.45
CA GLY A 32 14.22 -5.42 7.45
C GLY A 32 14.76 -4.46 8.51
N LYS A 33 15.96 -4.74 9.04
CA LYS A 33 16.61 -3.91 10.09
C LYS A 33 17.03 -2.50 9.65
N TYR A 34 16.90 -2.18 8.36
CA TYR A 34 17.28 -0.89 7.80
C TYR A 34 16.10 -0.12 7.20
N TRP A 35 15.02 -0.81 6.79
CA TRP A 35 13.92 -0.20 6.04
C TRP A 35 12.56 -0.41 6.69
N TYR A 36 12.40 -1.40 7.57
CA TYR A 36 11.08 -1.88 8.01
C TYR A 36 10.70 -1.47 9.43
N ASP A 37 11.40 -0.52 10.05
CA ASP A 37 11.08 -0.03 11.40
C ASP A 37 9.59 0.33 11.55
N LYS A 38 9.01 1.02 10.55
CA LYS A 38 7.58 1.37 10.54
C LYS A 38 6.64 0.18 10.37
N LEU A 39 7.04 -0.80 9.57
CA LEU A 39 6.28 -2.04 9.42
C LEU A 39 6.30 -2.82 10.74
N TRP A 40 7.48 -2.95 11.37
CA TRP A 40 7.66 -3.63 12.65
C TRP A 40 6.93 -2.94 13.80
N GLU A 41 6.71 -1.63 13.72
CA GLU A 41 5.92 -0.89 14.70
C GLU A 41 4.40 -1.08 14.53
N SER A 42 3.96 -1.43 13.32
CA SER A 42 2.54 -1.58 12.98
C SER A 42 1.97 -2.93 13.42
N THR A 43 0.66 -2.97 13.65
CA THR A 43 -0.10 -4.19 14.00
C THR A 43 -1.40 -4.32 13.22
N THR A 44 -1.73 -3.31 12.39
CA THR A 44 -2.92 -3.24 11.54
C THR A 44 -2.68 -2.18 10.46
N PHE A 45 -3.60 -2.08 9.50
CA PHE A 45 -3.56 -1.03 8.49
C PHE A 45 -3.82 0.34 9.11
N SER A 46 -2.96 1.31 8.80
CA SER A 46 -3.19 2.71 9.16
C SER A 46 -4.44 3.25 8.47
N LEU A 47 -5.14 4.16 9.15
CA LEU A 47 -6.21 4.93 8.52
C LEU A 47 -5.61 5.80 7.41
N TYR A 48 -6.40 6.02 6.37
CA TYR A 48 -6.01 6.95 5.32
C TYR A 48 -5.98 8.37 5.89
N GLU A 49 -4.84 9.04 5.67
CA GLU A 49 -4.66 10.45 5.97
C GLU A 49 -4.40 11.17 4.65
N GLU A 50 -5.21 12.20 4.37
CA GLU A 50 -4.99 13.07 3.22
C GLU A 50 -3.69 13.84 3.43
N LYS A 51 -2.81 13.81 2.42
CA LYS A 51 -1.52 14.49 2.47
C LYS A 51 -1.54 15.65 1.49
N GLU A 52 -1.20 16.84 1.96
CA GLU A 52 -0.88 17.94 1.06
C GLU A 52 0.45 17.64 0.36
N SER A 53 0.42 17.56 -0.96
CA SER A 53 1.61 17.36 -1.79
C SER A 53 1.95 18.65 -2.53
N ILE A 54 2.89 19.42 -2.00
CA ILE A 54 3.50 20.53 -2.72
C ILE A 54 4.66 19.96 -3.52
N ILE A 55 4.53 19.92 -4.85
CA ILE A 55 5.58 19.45 -5.75
C ILE A 55 6.30 20.65 -6.35
N ASP A 56 7.63 20.70 -6.17
CA ASP A 56 8.48 21.71 -6.78
C ASP A 56 8.31 21.71 -8.31
N ASN A 57 8.31 22.90 -8.90
CA ASN A 57 8.30 23.08 -10.34
C ASN A 57 9.39 22.27 -11.06
N ALA A 58 10.54 22.04 -10.42
CA ALA A 58 11.63 21.23 -10.97
C ALA A 58 11.22 19.78 -11.30
N TYR A 59 10.13 19.26 -10.72
CA TYR A 59 9.67 17.89 -10.91
C TYR A 59 8.39 17.78 -11.74
N LYS A 60 7.87 18.86 -12.32
CA LYS A 60 6.61 18.86 -13.08
C LYS A 60 6.61 17.87 -14.25
N ASP A 61 7.70 17.82 -15.01
CA ASP A 61 7.81 16.91 -16.16
C ASP A 61 7.80 15.43 -15.74
N ILE A 62 8.34 15.12 -14.56
CA ILE A 62 8.32 13.76 -14.00
C ILE A 62 6.92 13.45 -13.48
N LEU A 63 6.30 14.39 -12.77
CA LEU A 63 4.95 14.25 -12.26
C LEU A 63 3.95 13.96 -13.39
N GLU A 64 4.02 14.69 -14.49
CA GLU A 64 3.14 14.49 -15.65
C GLU A 64 3.27 13.07 -16.22
N LYS A 65 4.51 12.56 -16.36
CA LYS A 65 4.75 11.17 -16.79
C LYS A 65 4.17 10.15 -15.80
N CYS A 66 4.35 10.40 -14.49
CA CYS A 66 3.81 9.54 -13.45
C CYS A 66 2.27 9.54 -13.44
N ILE A 67 1.64 10.70 -13.63
CA ILE A 67 0.17 10.83 -13.69
C ILE A 67 -0.39 10.01 -14.86
N ASN A 68 0.22 10.09 -16.05
CA ASN A 68 -0.23 9.31 -17.20
C ASN A 68 -0.24 7.80 -16.91
N ILE A 69 0.83 7.28 -16.28
CA ILE A 69 0.91 5.86 -15.90
C ILE A 69 -0.10 5.53 -14.80
N TYR A 70 -0.24 6.42 -13.82
CA TYR A 70 -1.18 6.25 -12.72
C TYR A 70 -2.62 6.16 -13.24
N ASP A 71 -3.03 7.06 -14.14
CA ASP A 71 -4.39 7.12 -14.68
C ASP A 71 -4.73 5.88 -15.50
N GLU A 72 -3.76 5.30 -16.21
CA GLU A 72 -3.90 4.03 -16.91
C GLU A 72 -4.17 2.89 -15.92
N LEU A 73 -3.32 2.74 -14.88
CA LEU A 73 -3.50 1.72 -13.85
C LEU A 73 -4.79 1.91 -13.06
N TYR A 74 -5.19 3.16 -12.83
CA TYR A 74 -6.38 3.52 -12.09
C TYR A 74 -7.67 2.99 -12.74
N GLN A 75 -7.70 2.83 -14.06
CA GLN A 75 -8.84 2.23 -14.75
C GLN A 75 -9.06 0.76 -14.36
N TYR A 76 -7.98 0.04 -14.05
CA TYR A 76 -7.99 -1.37 -13.69
C TYR A 76 -8.13 -1.64 -12.18
N ARG A 77 -8.24 -0.58 -11.36
CA ARG A 77 -8.38 -0.75 -9.91
C ARG A 77 -9.62 -1.57 -9.55
N VAL A 78 -9.57 -2.25 -8.41
CA VAL A 78 -10.73 -2.93 -7.86
C VAL A 78 -11.82 -1.90 -7.53
N GLN A 79 -12.95 -1.99 -8.23
CA GLN A 79 -14.06 -1.05 -8.05
C GLN A 79 -15.00 -1.50 -6.93
N THR A 80 -15.55 -0.52 -6.22
CA THR A 80 -16.60 -0.77 -5.23
C THR A 80 -17.96 -0.59 -5.90
N VAL A 81 -18.63 -1.66 -6.33
CA VAL A 81 -20.12 -1.68 -6.38
C VAL A 81 -20.64 -1.32 -5.01
#